data_AF-A0A2M7RF45-F1
#
_entry.id   AF-A0A2M7RF45-F1
#
_cell.length_a   1.000
_cell.length_b   1.000
_cell.length_c   1.000
_cell.angle_alpha   90.00
_cell.angle_beta   90.00
_cell.angle_gamma   90.00
#
_symmetry.space_group_name_H-M   'P 1'
#
loop_
_entity.id
_entity.type
_entity.pdbx_description
1 polymer ?
#
loop_
_entity_poly.entity_id
_entity_poly.type
_entity_poly.pdbx_seq_one_letter_code
_entity_poly.pdbx_strand_id
1 'polypeptide(L)'
;MTKKLFILALILLAINYFFGEQIDAWWQEWRSGDKMEELSESVIDRVGENIVDGFTQNENSQEYTPGEIQQMSQGLPEEIQLQIDNWLLEQDLNQYGDPEETMYAGGTPTFDETTGETTNRFELIFSKFPGLIDQFQVSLEELRNNQE
;
A
#
# COMPACT_ATOMS: atom_id res chain seq x y z
N MET A 1 33.70 -17.88 9.47
CA MET A 1 32.31 -17.42 9.26
C MET A 1 31.44 -17.48 10.52
N THR A 2 31.63 -18.43 11.42
CA THR A 2 30.77 -18.64 12.61
C THR A 2 30.78 -17.51 13.65
N LYS A 3 31.87 -16.75 13.80
CA LYS A 3 31.95 -15.65 14.79
C LYS A 3 31.06 -14.45 14.46
N LYS A 4 30.83 -14.15 13.18
CA LYS A 4 29.97 -13.01 12.76
C LYS A 4 28.48 -13.31 12.96
N LEU A 5 28.07 -14.56 12.69
CA LEU A 5 26.71 -15.04 12.95
C LEU A 5 26.38 -15.04 14.45
N PHE A 6 27.35 -15.40 15.30
CA PHE A 6 27.17 -15.38 16.75
C PHE A 6 27.01 -13.95 17.31
N ILE A 7 27.76 -12.99 16.76
CA ILE A 7 27.63 -11.57 17.13
C ILE A 7 26.28 -11.02 16.67
N LEU A 8 25.80 -11.37 15.47
CA LEU A 8 24.49 -10.94 14.98
C LEU A 8 23.34 -11.50 15.83
N ALA A 9 23.42 -12.79 16.22
CA ALA A 9 22.44 -13.42 17.09
C ALA A 9 22.41 -12.78 18.49
N LEU A 10 23.57 -12.40 19.04
CA LEU A 10 23.66 -11.70 20.32
C LEU A 10 23.12 -10.27 20.24
N ILE A 11 23.30 -9.58 19.11
CA ILE A 11 22.74 -8.25 18.88
C ILE A 11 21.21 -8.31 18.80
N LEU A 12 20.65 -9.28 18.05
CA LEU A 12 19.20 -9.47 17.96
C LEU A 12 18.60 -9.88 19.31
N LEU A 13 19.29 -10.73 20.08
CA LEU A 13 18.88 -11.09 21.44
C LEU A 13 18.91 -9.89 22.38
N ALA A 14 19.91 -9.01 22.27
CA ALA A 14 20.03 -7.79 23.07
C ALA A 14 18.97 -6.74 22.69
N ILE A 15 18.64 -6.59 21.41
CA ILE A 15 17.55 -5.71 20.95
C ILE A 15 16.21 -6.22 21.51
N ASN A 16 15.94 -7.51 21.41
CA ASN A 16 14.72 -8.10 21.96
C ASN A 16 14.66 -8.01 23.49
N TYR A 17 15.79 -8.17 24.18
CA TYR A 17 15.84 -8.07 25.65
C TYR A 17 15.70 -6.63 26.16
N PHE A 18 16.25 -5.65 25.45
CA PHE A 18 16.29 -4.25 25.90
C PHE A 18 15.09 -3.42 25.41
N PHE A 19 14.52 -3.82 24.27
CA PHE A 19 13.41 -3.13 23.64
C PHE A 19 12.18 -4.00 23.43
N GLY A 20 12.12 -5.25 23.93
CA GLY A 20 10.97 -6.14 23.74
C GLY A 20 9.64 -5.48 24.14
N GLU A 21 9.56 -4.95 25.36
CA GLU A 21 8.35 -4.25 25.81
C GLU A 21 8.09 -2.92 25.10
N GLN A 22 9.13 -2.19 24.66
CA GLN A 22 8.96 -0.95 23.90
C GLN A 22 8.57 -1.19 22.44
N ILE A 23 9.08 -2.24 21.82
CA ILE A 23 8.74 -2.68 20.47
C ILE A 23 7.34 -3.23 20.47
N ASP A 24 6.95 -4.02 21.48
CA ASP A 24 5.59 -4.50 21.63
C ASP A 24 4.62 -3.35 21.90
N ALA A 25 4.95 -2.40 22.77
CA ALA A 25 4.12 -1.21 22.98
C ALA A 25 4.02 -0.33 21.73
N TRP A 26 5.12 -0.14 21.01
CA TRP A 26 5.16 0.61 19.74
C TRP A 26 4.38 -0.09 18.62
N TRP A 27 4.46 -1.42 18.52
CA TRP A 27 3.65 -2.22 17.58
C TRP A 27 2.18 -2.30 17.99
N GLN A 28 1.87 -2.28 19.28
CA GLN A 28 0.50 -2.26 19.78
C GLN A 28 -0.12 -0.87 19.60
N GLU A 29 0.61 0.24 19.80
CA GLU A 29 0.14 1.61 19.50
C GLU A 29 -0.12 1.81 18.00
N TRP A 30 0.68 1.18 17.13
CA TRP A 30 0.43 1.16 15.68
C TRP A 30 -0.75 0.27 15.27
N ARG A 31 -1.02 -0.82 16.00
CA ARG A 31 -2.16 -1.74 15.74
C ARG A 31 -3.45 -1.31 16.44
N SER A 32 -3.39 -0.56 17.52
CA SER A 32 -4.56 -0.19 18.32
C SER A 32 -5.44 0.84 17.62
N GLY A 33 -4.91 1.53 16.60
CA GLY A 33 -5.67 2.51 15.85
C GLY A 33 -6.00 3.78 16.64
N ASP A 34 -5.48 3.96 17.86
CA ASP A 34 -5.83 5.12 18.71
C ASP A 34 -5.42 6.46 18.07
N LYS A 35 -4.30 6.49 17.34
CA LYS A 35 -3.90 7.64 16.50
C LYS A 35 -4.69 7.73 15.18
N MET A 36 -5.21 6.61 14.71
CA MET A 36 -6.02 6.54 13.49
C MET A 36 -7.45 7.00 13.75
N GLU A 37 -7.99 6.83 14.96
CA GLU A 37 -9.33 7.32 15.32
C GLU A 37 -9.35 8.85 15.30
N GLU A 38 -8.35 9.51 15.91
CA GLU A 38 -8.17 10.97 15.88
C GLU A 38 -7.97 11.52 14.45
N LEU A 39 -7.22 10.81 13.60
CA LEU A 39 -7.03 11.20 12.20
C LEU A 39 -8.27 10.91 11.33
N SER A 40 -8.96 9.80 11.55
CA SER A 40 -10.18 9.42 10.83
C SER A 40 -11.32 10.38 11.14
N GLU A 41 -11.47 10.84 12.39
CA GLU A 41 -12.47 11.85 12.74
C GLU A 41 -12.19 13.19 12.01
N SER A 42 -10.92 13.56 11.84
CA SER A 42 -10.54 14.79 11.12
C SER A 42 -10.75 14.74 9.60
N VAL A 43 -10.66 13.54 9.01
CA VAL A 43 -10.82 13.30 7.56
C VAL A 43 -12.28 13.04 7.22
N ILE A 44 -13.00 12.27 8.03
CA ILE A 44 -14.43 11.97 7.83
C ILE A 44 -15.28 13.25 7.96
N ASP A 45 -14.92 14.19 8.83
CA ASP A 45 -15.63 15.49 8.93
C ASP A 45 -15.40 16.39 7.70
N ARG A 46 -14.33 16.13 6.90
CA ARG A 46 -14.04 16.87 5.66
C ARG A 46 -14.52 16.16 4.39
N VAL A 47 -14.80 14.86 4.45
CA VAL A 47 -15.05 14.00 3.28
C VAL A 47 -16.41 13.27 3.34
N GLY A 48 -17.05 13.23 4.51
CA GLY A 48 -18.12 12.30 4.88
C GLY A 48 -19.50 12.46 4.21
N GLU A 49 -19.67 13.32 3.20
CA GLU A 49 -20.98 13.46 2.53
C GLU A 49 -21.10 12.76 1.17
N ASN A 50 -20.01 12.24 0.57
CA ASN A 50 -20.07 11.73 -0.82
C ASN A 50 -19.56 10.29 -1.07
N ILE A 51 -19.06 9.56 -0.07
CA ILE A 51 -18.35 8.27 -0.35
C ILE A 51 -19.24 7.02 -0.23
N VAL A 52 -20.37 7.07 0.49
CA VAL A 52 -21.09 5.83 0.84
C VAL A 52 -22.06 5.32 -0.25
N ASP A 53 -22.47 6.16 -1.21
CA ASP A 53 -23.47 5.76 -2.23
C ASP A 53 -22.88 5.31 -3.60
N GLY A 54 -21.55 5.33 -3.78
CA GLY A 54 -20.91 5.09 -5.09
C GLY A 54 -20.65 3.62 -5.48
N PHE A 55 -20.87 2.66 -4.59
CA PHE A 55 -20.39 1.28 -4.77
C PHE A 55 -21.25 0.36 -5.67
N THR A 56 -22.26 0.90 -6.36
CA THR A 56 -23.04 0.12 -7.33
C THR A 56 -22.71 0.53 -8.75
N GLN A 57 -21.91 -0.30 -9.43
CA GLN A 57 -21.69 -0.38 -10.87
C GLN A 57 -21.70 0.98 -11.59
N ASN A 58 -20.57 1.69 -11.57
CA ASN A 58 -20.30 2.68 -12.59
C ASN A 58 -20.08 1.97 -13.94
N GLU A 59 -21.11 1.89 -14.78
CA GLU A 59 -21.05 1.40 -16.17
C GLU A 59 -20.22 2.30 -17.11
N ASN A 60 -19.59 3.37 -16.59
CA ASN A 60 -18.61 4.23 -17.26
C ASN A 60 -17.21 4.10 -16.63
N SER A 61 -16.74 2.89 -16.34
CA SER A 61 -15.33 2.68 -16.02
C SER A 61 -14.48 3.15 -17.20
N GLN A 62 -13.75 4.25 -17.04
CA GLN A 62 -12.79 4.69 -18.05
C GLN A 62 -11.80 3.55 -18.29
N GLU A 63 -11.70 3.10 -19.54
CA GLU A 63 -10.76 2.05 -19.92
C GLU A 63 -9.39 2.70 -20.11
N TYR A 64 -8.51 2.56 -19.12
CA TYR A 64 -7.14 3.06 -19.21
C TYR A 64 -6.26 2.10 -19.99
N THR A 65 -5.42 2.64 -20.86
CA THR A 65 -4.41 1.85 -21.56
C THR A 65 -3.27 1.46 -20.61
N PRO A 66 -2.53 0.35 -20.87
CA PRO A 66 -1.38 -0.03 -20.05
C PRO A 66 -0.33 1.08 -19.92
N GLY A 67 -0.13 1.88 -20.97
CA GLY A 67 0.80 3.01 -20.94
C GLY A 67 0.36 4.14 -20.01
N GLU A 68 -0.95 4.41 -19.92
CA GLU A 68 -1.50 5.41 -19.00
C GLU A 68 -1.42 4.92 -17.55
N ILE A 69 -1.77 3.66 -17.29
CA ILE A 69 -1.64 3.04 -15.96
C ILE A 69 -0.19 3.10 -15.50
N GLN A 70 0.75 2.75 -16.39
CA GLN A 70 2.17 2.84 -16.08
C GLN A 70 2.55 4.27 -15.71
N GLN A 71 2.17 5.29 -16.49
CA GLN A 71 2.48 6.68 -16.17
C GLN A 71 1.89 7.14 -14.83
N MET A 72 0.63 6.83 -14.55
CA MET A 72 -0.06 7.21 -13.31
C MET A 72 0.48 6.48 -12.07
N SER A 73 1.03 5.28 -12.26
CA SER A 73 1.66 4.51 -11.17
C SER A 73 3.03 5.01 -10.75
N GLN A 74 3.66 5.86 -11.57
CA GLN A 74 5.01 6.39 -11.29
C GLN A 74 4.93 7.60 -10.38
N GLY A 75 5.64 7.54 -9.24
CA GLY A 75 5.82 8.70 -8.38
C GLY A 75 4.58 9.14 -7.60
N LEU A 76 3.64 8.23 -7.33
CA LEU A 76 2.46 8.51 -6.50
C LEU A 76 2.84 9.21 -5.18
N PRO A 77 2.11 10.25 -4.75
CA PRO A 77 2.38 10.90 -3.48
C PRO A 77 2.17 9.90 -2.35
N GLU A 78 2.97 10.00 -1.28
CA GLU A 78 2.92 9.08 -0.14
C GLU A 78 1.51 8.99 0.47
N GLU A 79 0.78 10.11 0.51
CA GLU A 79 -0.61 10.16 0.98
C GLU A 79 -1.53 9.23 0.17
N ILE A 80 -1.44 9.25 -1.16
CA ILE A 80 -2.26 8.40 -2.04
C ILE A 80 -1.84 6.93 -1.90
N GLN A 81 -0.55 6.65 -1.76
CA GLN A 81 -0.06 5.30 -1.51
C GLN A 81 -0.65 4.71 -0.23
N LEU A 82 -0.69 5.50 0.85
CA LEU A 82 -1.28 5.10 2.13
C LEU A 82 -2.79 4.87 2.03
N GLN A 83 -3.51 5.71 1.28
CA GLN A 83 -4.94 5.53 1.04
C GLN A 83 -5.24 4.23 0.30
N ILE A 84 -4.44 3.90 -0.72
CA ILE A 84 -4.56 2.64 -1.47
C ILE A 84 -4.24 1.44 -0.56
N ASP A 85 -3.16 1.52 0.23
CA ASP A 85 -2.77 0.43 1.13
C ASP A 85 -3.84 0.18 2.20
N ASN A 86 -4.46 1.22 2.75
CA ASN A 86 -5.60 1.09 3.67
C ASN A 86 -6.81 0.46 3.00
N TRP A 87 -7.13 0.88 1.78
CA TRP A 87 -8.24 0.28 1.02
C TRP A 87 -7.99 -1.22 0.79
N LEU A 88 -6.78 -1.63 0.43
CA LEU A 88 -6.43 -3.04 0.27
C LEU A 88 -6.66 -3.84 1.56
N LEU A 89 -6.26 -3.29 2.71
CA LEU A 89 -6.47 -3.93 4.01
C LEU A 89 -7.96 -4.05 4.35
N GLU A 90 -8.77 -3.03 4.09
CA GLU A 90 -10.22 -3.06 4.30
C GLU A 90 -10.94 -4.10 3.42
N GLN A 91 -10.32 -4.48 2.30
CA GLN A 91 -10.83 -5.51 1.39
C GLN A 91 -10.25 -6.92 1.65
N ASP A 92 -9.51 -7.12 2.74
CA ASP A 92 -8.81 -8.39 3.06
C ASP A 92 -7.81 -8.82 1.96
N LEU A 93 -7.17 -7.85 1.31
CA LEU A 93 -6.16 -8.05 0.26
C LEU A 93 -4.75 -7.78 0.79
N ASN A 94 -3.77 -8.49 0.24
CA ASN A 94 -2.36 -8.22 0.48
C ASN A 94 -1.87 -6.98 -0.29
N GLN A 95 -0.60 -6.61 -0.07
CA GLN A 95 0.06 -5.45 -0.68
C GLN A 95 0.10 -5.43 -2.23
N TYR A 96 -0.28 -6.51 -2.90
CA TYR A 96 -0.33 -6.64 -4.36
C TYR A 96 -1.76 -6.71 -4.90
N GLY A 97 -2.77 -6.61 -4.03
CA GLY A 97 -4.17 -6.73 -4.42
C GLY A 97 -4.65 -8.16 -4.68
N ASP A 98 -3.93 -9.16 -4.14
CA ASP A 98 -4.39 -10.55 -4.11
C ASP A 98 -4.92 -10.89 -2.70
N PRO A 99 -5.71 -11.96 -2.51
CA PRO A 99 -6.14 -12.38 -1.18
C PRO A 99 -4.97 -12.49 -0.18
N GLU A 100 -5.20 -12.13 1.09
CA GLU A 100 -4.13 -12.08 2.12
C GLU A 100 -3.29 -13.37 2.19
N GLU A 101 -3.92 -14.53 2.08
CA GLU A 101 -3.27 -15.84 2.18
C GLU A 101 -2.56 -16.31 0.89
N THR A 102 -2.45 -15.44 -0.12
CA THR A 102 -1.81 -15.79 -1.39
C THR A 102 -0.31 -16.03 -1.22
N MET A 103 0.14 -17.22 -1.60
CA MET A 103 1.56 -17.60 -1.64
C MET A 103 2.11 -17.55 -3.07
N TYR A 104 3.27 -16.92 -3.24
CA TYR A 104 3.95 -16.83 -4.54
C TYR A 104 5.10 -17.83 -4.62
N ALA A 105 4.97 -18.81 -5.51
CA ALA A 105 6.03 -19.78 -5.78
C ALA A 105 7.02 -19.18 -6.78
N GLY A 106 8.04 -18.48 -6.30
CA GLY A 106 9.12 -17.96 -7.16
C GLY A 106 9.63 -16.56 -6.81
N GLY A 107 8.91 -15.79 -6.01
CA GLY A 107 9.32 -14.41 -5.70
C GLY A 107 8.12 -13.51 -5.43
N THR A 108 8.19 -12.25 -5.82
CA THR A 108 7.07 -11.31 -5.76
C THR A 108 6.29 -11.33 -7.08
N PRO A 109 4.97 -11.06 -7.07
CA PRO A 109 4.17 -11.01 -8.31
C PRO A 109 4.56 -9.85 -9.23
N THR A 110 5.39 -8.92 -8.76
CA THR A 110 5.91 -7.81 -9.53
C THR A 110 7.09 -8.18 -10.42
N PHE A 111 7.70 -9.36 -10.26
CA PHE A 111 8.86 -9.77 -11.06
C PHE A 111 8.47 -10.85 -12.07
N ASP A 112 8.74 -10.59 -13.35
CA ASP A 112 8.58 -11.57 -14.42
C ASP A 112 9.91 -12.29 -14.67
N GLU A 113 10.02 -13.55 -14.25
CA GLU A 113 11.23 -14.36 -14.42
C GLU A 113 11.55 -14.70 -15.89
N THR A 114 10.56 -14.62 -16.79
CA THR A 114 10.74 -14.96 -18.20
C THR A 114 11.43 -13.82 -18.97
N THR A 115 11.12 -12.58 -18.60
CA THR A 115 11.67 -11.36 -19.22
C THR A 115 12.77 -10.73 -18.37
N GLY A 116 12.77 -10.98 -17.06
CA GLY A 116 13.65 -10.34 -16.08
C GLY A 116 13.21 -8.93 -15.68
N GLU A 117 11.99 -8.52 -16.03
CA GLU A 117 11.46 -7.18 -15.77
C GLU A 117 10.69 -7.12 -14.44
N THR A 118 10.75 -5.95 -13.78
CA THR A 118 9.98 -5.68 -12.55
C THR A 118 8.91 -4.63 -12.85
N THR A 119 7.66 -4.99 -12.62
CA THR A 119 6.49 -4.10 -12.73
C THR A 119 6.31 -3.30 -11.44
N ASN A 120 5.86 -2.05 -11.54
CA ASN A 120 5.53 -1.24 -10.37
C ASN A 120 4.35 -1.89 -9.60
N ARG A 121 4.38 -1.84 -8.27
CA ARG A 121 3.32 -2.39 -7.42
C ARG A 121 1.95 -1.77 -7.73
N PHE A 122 1.90 -0.45 -7.87
CA PHE A 122 0.67 0.28 -8.15
C PHE A 122 0.19 0.09 -9.59
N GLU A 123 1.09 -0.14 -10.54
CA GLU A 123 0.72 -0.56 -11.89
C GLU A 123 -0.04 -1.90 -11.86
N LEU A 124 0.44 -2.86 -11.06
CA LEU A 124 -0.25 -4.13 -10.85
C LEU A 124 -1.62 -3.94 -10.16
N ILE A 125 -1.68 -3.12 -9.11
CA ILE A 125 -2.93 -2.84 -8.37
C ILE A 125 -3.96 -2.18 -9.28
N PHE A 126 -3.59 -1.12 -10.01
CA PHE A 126 -4.51 -0.42 -10.90
C PHE A 126 -4.94 -1.28 -12.10
N SER A 127 -4.11 -2.21 -12.54
CA SER A 127 -4.52 -3.20 -13.55
C SER A 127 -5.63 -4.13 -13.05
N LYS A 128 -5.64 -4.47 -11.75
CA LYS A 128 -6.69 -5.30 -11.11
C LYS A 128 -7.91 -4.47 -10.73
N PHE A 129 -7.71 -3.25 -10.27
CA PHE A 129 -8.73 -2.35 -9.75
C PHE A 129 -8.65 -0.97 -10.43
N PRO A 130 -9.02 -0.87 -11.71
CA PRO A 130 -8.89 0.39 -12.46
C PRO A 130 -9.72 1.53 -11.86
N GLY A 131 -10.82 1.23 -11.17
CA GLY A 131 -11.65 2.23 -10.49
C GLY A 131 -10.93 3.01 -9.36
N LEU A 132 -9.81 2.48 -8.85
CA LEU A 132 -9.01 3.20 -7.85
C LEU A 132 -8.33 4.46 -8.42
N ILE A 133 -8.06 4.48 -9.73
CA ILE A 133 -7.48 5.65 -10.40
C ILE A 133 -8.44 6.84 -10.27
N ASP A 134 -9.72 6.62 -10.57
CA ASP A 134 -10.77 7.63 -10.42
C ASP A 134 -11.02 7.96 -8.94
N GLN A 135 -11.12 6.94 -8.08
CA GLN A 135 -11.48 7.09 -6.66
C GLN A 135 -10.48 7.97 -5.91
N PHE A 136 -9.18 7.75 -6.12
CA PHE A 136 -8.13 8.52 -5.46
C PHE A 136 -7.67 9.71 -6.30
N GLN A 137 -8.45 10.08 -7.33
CA GLN A 137 -8.18 11.19 -8.24
C GLN A 137 -6.73 11.19 -8.73
N VAL A 138 -6.20 10.01 -9.08
CA VAL A 138 -4.81 9.86 -9.50
C VAL A 138 -4.63 10.62 -10.81
N SER A 139 -4.20 11.88 -10.70
CA SER A 139 -4.09 12.79 -11.82
C SER A 139 -2.62 13.01 -12.19
N LEU A 140 -2.33 12.92 -13.48
CA LEU A 140 -0.98 13.19 -14.02
C LEU A 140 -0.51 14.64 -13.73
N GLU A 141 -1.44 15.55 -13.45
CA GLU A 141 -1.15 16.97 -13.17
C GLU A 141 -0.66 17.20 -11.73
N GLU A 142 -1.20 16.49 -10.73
CA GLU A 142 -0.79 16.65 -9.32
C GLU A 142 0.59 16.01 -9.05
N LEU A 143 0.92 14.92 -9.76
CA LEU A 143 2.25 14.30 -9.73
C LEU A 143 3.34 15.24 -10.24
N ARG A 144 3.03 16.05 -11.25
CA ARG A 144 3.97 17.00 -11.86
C ARG A 144 4.20 18.23 -10.98
N ASN A 145 3.17 18.71 -10.30
CA ASN A 145 3.25 19.94 -9.49
C ASN A 145 3.96 19.76 -8.14
N ASN A 146 4.18 18.52 -7.68
CA ASN A 146 4.96 18.21 -6.48
C ASN A 146 6.47 18.00 -6.73
N GLN A 147 6.93 18.24 -7.96
CA GLN A 147 8.35 18.14 -8.37
C GLN A 147 9.02 19.52 -8.56
N GLU A 148 8.30 20.64 -8.34
CA GLU A 148 8.84 22.01 -8.32
C GLU A 148 9.13 22.51 -6.89
#